data_AF-A0A6C0KUH3-F1
#
_entry.id   AF-A0A6C0KUH3-F1
#
_cell.length_a   1.000
_cell.length_b   1.000
_cell.length_c   1.000
_cell.angle_alpha   90.00
_cell.angle_beta   90.00
_cell.angle_gamma   90.00
#
_symmetry.space_group_name_H-M   'P 1'
#
loop_
_entity.id
_entity.type
_entity.pdbx_description
1 polymer ?
#
loop_
_entity_poly.entity_id
_entity_poly.type
_entity_poly.pdbx_seq_one_letter_code
_entity_poly.pdbx_strand_id
1 'polypeptide(L)'
;MEDYTKKTITIGKLKMSLFSFIVALSGLVIGLISSIKINIVSGLVITLGFFLAAYNLNCVIVGHCRIWAWVLLIVYLINIVTTLSAYTIMRGRGSSSRKK
;
A
#
# COMPACT_ATOMS: atom_id res chain seq x y z
N MET A 1 -16.12 -0.15 27.54
CA MET A 1 -15.16 -0.06 26.41
C MET A 1 -15.53 -1.17 25.45
N GLU A 2 -16.25 -0.84 24.38
CA GLU A 2 -16.67 -1.85 23.41
C GLU A 2 -15.45 -2.40 22.67
N ASP A 3 -15.34 -3.72 22.63
CA ASP A 3 -14.21 -4.45 22.06
C ASP A 3 -14.30 -4.44 20.52
N TYR A 4 -14.02 -3.28 19.92
CA TYR A 4 -14.02 -3.11 18.46
C TYR A 4 -12.99 -4.01 17.75
N THR A 5 -12.05 -4.59 18.50
CA THR A 5 -11.04 -5.57 18.05
C THR A 5 -11.67 -6.81 17.43
N LYS A 6 -12.91 -7.15 17.79
CA LYS A 6 -13.64 -8.32 17.26
C LYS A 6 -14.66 -8.02 16.17
N LYS A 7 -14.82 -6.77 15.73
CA LYS A 7 -15.72 -6.48 14.59
C LYS A 7 -15.05 -6.93 13.29
N THR A 8 -15.36 -8.16 12.88
CA THR A 8 -15.03 -8.67 11.55
C THR A 8 -16.10 -8.23 10.55
N ILE A 9 -15.69 -7.51 9.52
CA ILE A 9 -16.55 -7.22 8.37
C ILE A 9 -16.53 -8.46 7.48
N THR A 10 -17.72 -8.96 7.13
CA THR A 10 -17.87 -10.05 6.18
C THR A 10 -18.38 -9.47 4.87
N ILE A 11 -17.54 -9.40 3.84
CA ILE A 11 -17.94 -9.01 2.49
C ILE A 11 -18.03 -10.30 1.67
N GLY A 12 -19.24 -10.83 1.47
CA GLY A 12 -19.44 -12.13 0.81
C GLY A 12 -18.88 -13.30 1.62
N LYS A 13 -17.93 -14.07 1.08
CA LYS A 13 -17.19 -15.15 1.79
C LYS A 13 -15.92 -14.68 2.49
N LEU A 14 -15.61 -13.38 2.44
CA LEU A 14 -14.35 -12.82 2.92
C LEU A 14 -14.53 -12.20 4.30
N LYS A 15 -13.94 -12.82 5.32
CA LYS A 15 -13.82 -12.23 6.66
C LYS A 15 -12.57 -11.35 6.72
N MET A 16 -12.76 -10.08 7.04
CA MET A 16 -11.67 -9.14 7.28
C MET A 16 -11.89 -8.42 8.61
N SER A 17 -10.80 -8.07 9.29
CA SER A 17 -10.85 -7.21 10.47
C SER A 17 -11.14 -5.77 10.05
N LEU A 18 -12.11 -5.12 10.71
CA LEU A 18 -12.44 -3.72 10.50
C LEU A 18 -11.24 -2.80 10.78
N PHE A 19 -10.40 -3.18 11.75
CA PHE A 19 -9.15 -2.48 12.05
C PHE A 19 -8.17 -2.52 10.88
N SER A 20 -7.93 -3.69 10.28
CA SER A 20 -7.05 -3.81 9.11
C SER A 20 -7.55 -2.98 7.94
N PHE A 21 -8.88 -2.92 7.74
CA PHE A 21 -9.48 -2.11 6.70
C PHE A 21 -9.26 -0.61 6.92
N ILE A 22 -9.45 -0.12 8.15
CA ILE A 22 -9.18 1.28 8.51
C ILE A 22 -7.69 1.61 8.32
N VAL A 23 -6.79 0.73 8.76
CA VAL A 23 -5.34 0.93 8.61
C VAL A 23 -4.92 0.99 7.15
N ALA A 24 -5.51 0.16 6.28
CA ALA A 24 -5.22 0.23 4.85
C ALA A 24 -5.77 1.52 4.21
N LEU A 25 -6.98 1.96 4.59
CA LEU A 25 -7.57 3.21 4.10
C LEU A 25 -6.77 4.43 4.54
N SER A 26 -6.36 4.49 5.82
CA SER A 26 -5.53 5.60 6.29
C SER A 26 -4.18 5.63 5.59
N GLY A 27 -3.58 4.46 5.36
CA GLY A 27 -2.36 4.31 4.56
C GLY A 27 -2.51 4.84 3.13
N LEU A 28 -3.63 4.53 2.48
CA LEU A 28 -3.94 5.02 1.12
C LEU A 28 -4.06 6.55 1.10
N VAL A 29 -4.80 7.13 2.04
CA VAL A 29 -5.01 8.58 2.12
C VAL A 29 -3.70 9.31 2.41
N ILE A 30 -2.93 8.85 3.39
CA ILE A 30 -1.63 9.45 3.74
C ILE A 30 -0.65 9.29 2.58
N GLY A 31 -0.63 8.11 1.94
CA GLY A 31 0.19 7.83 0.77
C GLY A 31 -0.12 8.76 -0.40
N LEU A 32 -1.40 9.01 -0.70
CA LEU A 32 -1.84 9.96 -1.72
C LEU A 32 -1.39 11.39 -1.39
N ILE A 33 -1.61 11.85 -0.16
CA ILE A 33 -1.20 13.19 0.29
C ILE A 33 0.32 13.36 0.15
N SER A 34 1.09 12.36 0.57
CA SER A 34 2.56 12.39 0.51
C SER A 34 3.09 12.32 -0.93
N SER A 35 2.41 11.58 -1.80
CA SER A 35 2.73 11.50 -3.24
C SER A 35 2.58 12.85 -3.93
N ILE A 36 1.57 13.64 -3.55
CA ILE A 36 1.30 14.97 -4.11
C ILE A 36 2.26 16.01 -3.55
N LYS A 37 2.55 15.96 -2.24
CA LYS A 37 3.25 17.03 -1.53
C LYS A 37 4.78 16.89 -1.53
N ILE A 38 5.29 15.66 -1.53
CA ILE A 38 6.72 15.37 -1.35
C ILE A 38 7.28 14.71 -2.60
N ASN A 39 6.97 13.43 -2.78
CA ASN A 39 7.44 12.65 -3.92
C ASN A 39 6.61 11.36 -4.02
N ILE A 40 6.30 10.94 -5.24
CA ILE A 40 5.56 9.70 -5.54
C ILE A 40 6.21 8.50 -4.84
N VAL A 41 7.55 8.41 -4.85
CA VAL A 41 8.30 7.32 -4.19
C VAL A 41 8.06 7.28 -2.68
N SER A 42 7.97 8.45 -2.02
CA SER A 42 7.74 8.51 -0.57
C SER A 42 6.32 8.08 -0.20
N GLY A 43 5.31 8.51 -0.97
CA GLY A 43 3.92 8.10 -0.75
C GLY A 43 3.69 6.63 -1.03
N LEU A 44 4.39 6.07 -2.02
CA LEU A 44 4.44 4.65 -2.33
C LEU A 44 4.98 3.82 -1.15
N VAL A 45 6.11 4.23 -0.56
CA VAL A 45 6.71 3.56 0.62
C VAL A 45 5.76 3.59 1.83
N ILE A 46 5.14 4.75 2.08
CA ILE A 46 4.17 4.90 3.18
C ILE A 46 2.98 3.96 2.96
N THR A 47 2.41 3.97 1.75
CA THR A 47 1.28 3.10 1.39
C THR A 47 1.67 1.63 1.63
N LEU A 48 2.85 1.22 1.18
CA LEU A 48 3.35 -0.14 1.33
C LEU A 48 3.46 -0.55 2.81
N GLY A 49 3.99 0.33 3.67
CA GLY A 49 4.10 0.10 5.11
C GLY A 49 2.73 -0.11 5.80
N PHE A 50 1.75 0.72 5.47
CA PHE A 50 0.39 0.58 6.01
C PHE A 50 -0.33 -0.68 5.54
N PHE A 51 -0.17 -1.06 4.27
CA PHE A 51 -0.73 -2.33 3.76
C PHE A 51 -0.06 -3.55 4.40
N LEU A 52 1.24 -3.46 4.71
CA LEU A 52 1.96 -4.51 5.46
C LEU A 52 1.44 -4.62 6.90
N ALA A 53 1.18 -3.48 7.55
CA ALA A 53 0.57 -3.44 8.88
C ALA A 53 -0.86 -4.02 8.87
N ALA A 54 -1.68 -3.65 7.88
CA ALA A 54 -3.03 -4.16 7.72
C ALA A 54 -3.04 -5.69 7.51
N TYR A 55 -2.10 -6.23 6.72
CA TYR A 55 -1.88 -7.66 6.55
C TYR A 55 -1.58 -8.36 7.87
N ASN A 56 -0.58 -7.88 8.62
CA ASN A 56 -0.19 -8.46 9.89
C ASN A 56 -1.34 -8.43 10.90
N LEU A 57 -2.04 -7.29 11.01
CA LEU A 57 -3.21 -7.16 11.89
C LEU A 57 -4.33 -8.14 11.48
N ASN A 58 -4.56 -8.34 10.19
CA ASN A 58 -5.62 -9.26 9.74
C ASN A 58 -5.25 -10.72 10.01
N CYS A 59 -3.98 -11.08 9.81
CA CYS A 59 -3.46 -12.40 10.18
C CYS A 59 -3.63 -12.68 11.67
N VAL A 60 -3.26 -11.73 12.52
CA VAL A 60 -3.32 -11.90 13.99
C VAL A 60 -4.76 -11.96 14.49
N ILE A 61 -5.65 -11.11 13.97
CA ILE A 61 -7.04 -11.01 14.47
C ILE A 61 -7.93 -12.11 13.88
N VAL A 62 -7.80 -12.42 12.59
CA VAL A 62 -8.75 -13.29 11.86
C VAL A 62 -8.14 -14.67 11.55
N GLY A 63 -6.81 -14.81 11.60
CA GLY A 63 -6.12 -16.06 11.21
C GLY A 63 -6.08 -16.31 9.70
N HIS A 64 -6.71 -15.47 8.89
CA HIS A 64 -6.76 -15.60 7.43
C HIS A 64 -6.03 -14.45 6.73
N CYS A 65 -4.87 -14.77 6.17
CA CYS A 65 -3.97 -13.80 5.53
C CYS A 65 -4.10 -13.72 4.00
N ARG A 66 -4.74 -14.73 3.39
CA ARG A 66 -4.60 -14.99 1.94
C ARG A 66 -5.02 -13.82 1.07
N ILE A 67 -6.07 -13.09 1.47
CA ILE A 67 -6.59 -11.98 0.67
C ILE A 67 -5.71 -10.74 0.77
N TRP A 68 -5.23 -10.41 1.97
CA TRP A 68 -4.29 -9.32 2.15
C TRP A 68 -2.94 -9.59 1.48
N ALA A 69 -2.53 -10.86 1.36
CA ALA A 69 -1.35 -11.24 0.58
C ALA A 69 -1.50 -10.89 -0.91
N TRP A 70 -2.67 -11.19 -1.51
CA TRP A 70 -2.97 -10.79 -2.89
C TRP A 70 -2.99 -9.28 -3.08
N VAL A 71 -3.58 -8.55 -2.12
CA VAL A 71 -3.62 -7.09 -2.14
C VAL A 71 -2.20 -6.52 -2.05
N LEU A 72 -1.37 -7.04 -1.14
CA LEU A 72 0.05 -6.67 -1.02
C LEU A 72 0.82 -6.92 -2.31
N LEU A 73 0.57 -8.06 -2.97
CA LEU A 73 1.22 -8.40 -4.24
C LEU A 73 0.87 -7.39 -5.33
N ILE A 74 -0.39 -6.99 -5.44
CA ILE A 74 -0.83 -5.95 -6.39
C ILE A 74 -0.14 -4.62 -6.09
N VAL A 75 -0.14 -4.20 -4.82
CA VAL A 75 0.51 -2.95 -4.39
C VAL A 75 2.02 -2.98 -4.68
N TYR A 76 2.68 -4.13 -4.48
CA TYR A 76 4.09 -4.33 -4.81
C TYR A 76 4.36 -4.22 -6.31
N LEU A 77 3.52 -4.84 -7.15
CA LEU A 77 3.67 -4.76 -8.60
C LEU A 77 3.52 -3.33 -9.10
N ILE A 78 2.54 -2.58 -8.59
CA ILE A 78 2.38 -1.17 -8.90
C ILE A 78 3.64 -0.39 -8.50
N ASN A 79 4.13 -0.59 -7.28
CA ASN A 79 5.35 0.05 -6.79
C ASN A 79 6.56 -0.19 -7.70
N ILE A 80 6.76 -1.44 -8.13
CA ILE A 80 7.86 -1.80 -9.04
C ILE A 80 7.71 -1.07 -10.37
N VAL A 81 6.51 -1.09 -10.97
CA VAL A 81 6.24 -0.43 -12.26
C VAL A 81 6.44 1.09 -12.16
N THR A 82 5.98 1.72 -11.09
CA THR A 82 6.14 3.18 -10.89
C THR A 82 7.60 3.55 -10.65
N THR A 83 8.35 2.74 -9.91
CA THR A 83 9.78 2.97 -9.67
C THR A 83 10.60 2.76 -10.94
N LEU A 84 10.28 1.71 -11.72
CA LEU A 84 10.94 1.42 -12.98
C LEU A 84 10.70 2.52 -14.02
N SER A 85 9.47 3.02 -14.12
CA SER A 85 9.13 4.14 -15.02
C SER A 85 9.79 5.45 -14.59
N ALA A 86 9.85 5.74 -13.28
CA ALA A 86 10.62 6.88 -12.78
C ALA A 86 12.11 6.75 -13.13
N TYR A 87 12.69 5.56 -12.99
CA TYR A 87 14.09 5.29 -13.31
C TYR A 87 14.40 5.43 -14.81
N THR A 88 13.55 4.89 -15.69
CA THR A 88 13.75 5.01 -17.15
C THR A 88 13.66 6.46 -17.63
N ILE A 89 12.74 7.26 -17.07
CA ILE A 89 12.62 8.69 -17.38
C ILE A 89 13.88 9.45 -16.98
N MET A 90 14.46 9.18 -15.81
CA MET A 90 15.70 9.82 -15.37
C MET A 90 16.89 9.44 -16.26
N ARG A 91 17.00 8.18 -16.68
CA ARG A 91 18.06 7.72 -17.60
C ARG A 91 17.93 8.35 -18.99
N GLY A 92 16.71 8.54 -19.50
CA GLY A 92 16.45 9.23 -20.77
C GLY A 92 16.84 10.72 -20.74
N ARG A 93 16.59 11.41 -19.62
CA ARG A 93 17.01 12.82 -19.44
C ARG A 93 18.52 13.00 -19.34
N GLY A 94 19.24 12.09 -18.69
CA GLY A 94 20.70 12.15 -18.57
C GLY A 94 21.45 12.06 -19.91
N SER A 95 20.88 11.34 -20.89
CA SER A 95 21.50 11.22 -22.22
C SER A 95 21.30 12.44 -23.12
N SER A 96 20.26 13.25 -22.87
CA SER A 96 19.96 14.43 -23.69
C SER A 96 20.79 15.65 -23.30
N SER A 97 21.13 15.78 -22.00
CA SER A 97 21.94 16.91 -21.51
C SER A 97 23.43 16.85 -21.87
N ARG A 98 23.92 15.72 -22.42
CA ARG A 98 25.31 15.56 -22.87
C ARG A 98 25.52 15.90 -24.35
N LYS A 99 24.45 16.29 -25.05
CA LYS A 99 24.47 16.69 -26.47
C LYS A 99 24.22 18.19 -26.70
N LYS A 100 24.22 19.01 -25.64
CA LYS A 100 24.21 20.47 -25.74
C LYS A 100 25.54 21.04 -25.26
#